data_AF-A0A7S0T6K1-F1
#
_entry.id   AF-A0A7S0T6K1-F1
#
_cell.length_a   1.000
_cell.length_b   1.000
_cell.length_c   1.000
_cell.angle_alpha   90.00
_cell.angle_beta   90.00
_cell.angle_gamma   90.00
#
_symmetry.space_group_name_H-M   'P 1'
#
loop_
_entity.id
_entity.type
_entity.pdbx_description
1 polymer ?
#
loop_
_entity_poly.entity_id
_entity_poly.type
_entity_poly.pdbx_seq_one_letter_code
_entity_poly.pdbx_strand_id
1 'polypeptide(L)'
;GSTKVKNARGNSNRFAQDVDVTADGSTAWRLYDVKLDLEVDPGKDSFEVTSELRAAAAAMLGLPSNRKREDGSPLLKDGEGYGVRIVRKSCDARSIPPVFSYILDVDDIAINSATVYSGSMKPLKIRIRPKKFERVPPDWDLRDTTLPIDVTNPQSLQRHAPNAADAAAGPAIVAGTIPGGGSDGDIDKRVLIVGLGPAGLFAALALVEAGVPVTVIERGQPVEGRGRDIGALFARRLLDGDSNLCYGEGGAGTWSDGKLTTRIGRNSDDVRAVLRALVEFGAPPEILVTGKPHLGTDRLVRILRNARA
;
A
#
# COMPACT_ATOMS: atom_id res chain seq x y z
N GLY A 1 30.39 60.26 -7.36
CA GLY A 1 29.54 59.71 -8.42
C GLY A 1 30.15 58.41 -8.89
N SER A 2 29.45 57.29 -8.71
CA SER A 2 29.84 56.01 -9.32
C SER A 2 28.56 55.21 -9.62
N THR A 3 28.48 54.73 -10.84
CA THR A 3 27.28 54.44 -11.61
C THR A 3 26.82 52.99 -11.36
N LYS A 4 25.61 52.77 -10.83
CA LYS A 4 24.99 51.44 -10.80
C LYS A 4 24.23 51.20 -12.11
N VAL A 5 24.81 50.38 -12.97
CA VAL A 5 24.16 49.81 -14.17
C VAL A 5 23.16 48.74 -13.74
N LYS A 6 21.90 48.93 -14.13
CA LYS A 6 20.82 47.94 -14.05
C LYS A 6 21.11 46.81 -15.03
N ASN A 7 21.17 45.57 -14.54
CA ASN A 7 21.09 44.37 -15.39
C ASN A 7 19.75 43.68 -15.14
N ALA A 8 18.81 43.91 -16.07
CA ALA A 8 17.64 43.09 -16.25
C ALA A 8 18.08 41.76 -16.91
N ARG A 9 17.81 40.64 -16.25
CA ARG A 9 17.72 39.30 -16.85
C ARG A 9 16.46 38.71 -16.27
N GLY A 10 15.41 38.49 -17.04
CA GLY A 10 15.44 37.78 -18.31
C GLY A 10 14.80 36.42 -18.03
N ASN A 11 13.47 36.45 -18.07
CA ASN A 11 12.55 35.33 -17.95
C ASN A 11 13.02 34.16 -18.84
N SER A 12 13.23 32.97 -18.26
CA SER A 12 13.30 31.74 -19.06
C SER A 12 12.62 30.60 -18.30
N ASN A 13 11.29 30.67 -18.33
CA ASN A 13 10.39 29.55 -18.11
C ASN A 13 10.66 28.51 -19.21
N ARG A 14 11.64 27.62 -18.98
CA ARG A 14 12.02 26.58 -19.94
C ARG A 14 11.02 25.43 -19.88
N PHE A 15 10.19 25.37 -20.92
CA PHE A 15 9.66 24.18 -21.57
C PHE A 15 9.17 23.07 -20.63
N ALA A 16 8.00 23.34 -20.07
CA ALA A 16 6.95 22.35 -19.99
C ALA A 16 6.67 21.76 -21.38
N GLN A 17 7.37 20.70 -21.78
CA GLN A 17 6.94 19.95 -22.96
C GLN A 17 5.54 19.39 -22.66
N ASP A 18 4.56 19.84 -23.44
CA ASP A 18 3.25 19.21 -23.54
C ASP A 18 3.46 17.86 -24.23
N VAL A 19 3.82 16.85 -23.44
CA VAL A 19 3.82 15.47 -23.91
C VAL A 19 2.36 15.10 -24.15
N ASP A 20 2.05 14.65 -25.36
CA ASP A 20 0.77 14.00 -25.66
C ASP A 20 0.75 12.65 -24.95
N VAL A 21 0.20 12.63 -23.74
CA VAL A 21 0.34 11.50 -22.79
C VAL A 21 -0.60 10.34 -23.11
N THR A 22 -1.19 10.28 -24.30
CA THR A 22 -2.13 9.20 -24.70
C THR A 22 -1.43 7.94 -25.22
N ALA A 23 -0.10 7.93 -25.32
CA ALA A 23 0.67 6.91 -26.05
C ALA A 23 1.45 5.89 -25.17
N ASP A 24 1.38 5.97 -23.85
CA ASP A 24 2.22 5.14 -22.95
C ASP A 24 1.56 3.82 -22.49
N GLY A 25 0.38 3.49 -23.02
CA GLY A 25 -0.33 2.25 -22.69
C GLY A 25 -0.87 2.22 -21.26
N SER A 26 -0.75 3.30 -20.49
CA SER A 26 -1.41 3.45 -19.18
C SER A 26 -2.89 3.78 -19.39
N THR A 27 -3.77 3.13 -18.62
CA THR A 27 -5.23 3.30 -18.81
C THR A 27 -5.86 4.29 -17.83
N ALA A 28 -5.09 4.84 -16.88
CA ALA A 28 -5.59 5.73 -15.83
C ALA A 28 -4.62 6.83 -15.39
N TRP A 29 -5.19 7.87 -14.79
CA TRP A 29 -4.48 8.94 -14.08
C TRP A 29 -4.65 8.79 -12.57
N ARG A 30 -3.55 8.92 -11.82
CA ARG A 30 -3.57 9.08 -10.37
C ARG A 30 -3.62 10.54 -10.01
N LEU A 31 -4.66 10.91 -9.28
CA LEU A 31 -4.88 12.22 -8.71
C LEU A 31 -4.55 12.17 -7.22
N TYR A 32 -3.64 13.04 -6.80
CA TYR A 32 -3.26 13.17 -5.39
C TYR A 32 -3.90 14.40 -4.76
N ASP A 33 -4.17 14.30 -3.46
CA ASP A 33 -4.66 15.40 -2.63
C ASP A 33 -6.00 15.98 -3.13
N VAL A 34 -6.90 15.09 -3.57
CA VAL A 34 -8.30 15.45 -3.87
C VAL A 34 -8.99 15.68 -2.52
N LYS A 35 -9.39 16.92 -2.25
CA LYS A 35 -9.94 17.31 -0.95
C LYS A 35 -11.46 17.38 -0.96
N LEU A 36 -12.05 16.90 0.14
CA LEU A 36 -13.46 17.08 0.46
C LEU A 36 -13.61 17.60 1.89
N ASP A 37 -14.56 18.50 2.06
CA ASP A 37 -14.92 19.03 3.37
C ASP A 37 -15.62 17.98 4.21
N LEU A 38 -15.47 18.07 5.54
CA LEU A 38 -16.06 17.13 6.49
C LEU A 38 -17.58 16.99 6.39
N GLU A 39 -18.29 18.06 6.07
CA GLU A 39 -19.75 18.07 5.98
C GLU A 39 -20.27 17.40 4.71
N VAL A 40 -19.42 17.31 3.68
CA VAL A 40 -19.75 16.76 2.37
C VAL A 40 -19.34 15.29 2.28
N ASP A 41 -18.27 14.92 2.98
CA ASP A 41 -17.75 13.56 2.97
C ASP A 41 -18.71 12.58 3.70
N PRO A 42 -18.93 11.36 3.17
CA PRO A 42 -19.79 10.36 3.81
C PRO A 42 -19.21 9.80 5.13
N GLY A 43 -18.01 10.24 5.53
CA GLY A 43 -17.40 9.91 6.82
C GLY A 43 -16.28 8.88 6.70
N LYS A 44 -15.54 8.70 7.80
CA LYS A 44 -14.30 7.91 7.85
C LYS A 44 -14.45 6.49 7.30
N ASP A 45 -15.57 5.82 7.62
CA ASP A 45 -15.80 4.41 7.35
C ASP A 45 -16.55 4.16 6.02
N SER A 46 -16.80 5.22 5.24
CA SER A 46 -17.33 5.10 3.88
C SER A 46 -16.21 5.19 2.84
N PHE A 47 -16.23 4.24 1.90
CA PHE A 47 -15.27 4.11 0.79
C PHE A 47 -15.97 4.21 -0.57
N GLU A 48 -17.19 4.73 -0.60
CA GLU A 48 -17.95 4.93 -1.82
C GLU A 48 -17.43 6.14 -2.58
N VAL A 49 -17.40 6.03 -3.91
CA VAL A 49 -17.13 7.17 -4.77
C VAL A 49 -18.41 7.99 -4.88
N THR A 50 -18.49 9.11 -4.17
CA THR A 50 -19.68 9.98 -4.17
C THR A 50 -19.71 10.93 -5.37
N SER A 51 -20.85 11.60 -5.60
CA SER A 51 -20.98 12.63 -6.65
C SER A 51 -20.01 13.78 -6.46
N GLU A 52 -19.78 14.17 -5.21
CA GLU A 52 -18.96 15.30 -4.80
C GLU A 52 -17.48 14.98 -4.97
N LEU A 53 -17.09 13.74 -4.65
CA LEU A 53 -15.74 13.26 -4.93
C LEU A 53 -15.43 13.26 -6.43
N ARG A 54 -16.39 12.81 -7.25
CA ARG A 54 -16.27 12.87 -8.73
C ARG A 54 -16.21 14.31 -9.23
N ALA A 55 -16.98 15.22 -8.66
CA ALA A 55 -16.93 16.65 -9.01
C ALA A 55 -15.58 17.29 -8.64
N ALA A 56 -15.04 16.97 -7.45
CA ALA A 56 -13.72 17.43 -7.01
C ALA A 56 -12.60 16.90 -7.93
N ALA A 57 -12.66 15.62 -8.32
CA ALA A 57 -11.74 15.03 -9.28
C ALA A 57 -11.85 15.71 -10.66
N ALA A 58 -13.06 15.95 -11.16
CA ALA A 58 -13.30 16.65 -12.42
C ALA A 58 -12.73 18.07 -12.39
N ALA A 59 -12.95 18.82 -11.30
CA ALA A 59 -12.40 20.15 -11.11
C ALA A 59 -10.86 20.16 -11.15
N MET A 60 -10.22 19.17 -10.53
CA MET A 60 -8.76 19.03 -10.56
C MET A 60 -8.23 18.76 -11.97
N LEU A 61 -8.95 17.98 -12.78
CA LEU A 61 -8.62 17.73 -14.18
C LEU A 61 -8.85 18.96 -15.08
N GLY A 62 -9.51 20.01 -14.57
CA GLY A 62 -9.89 21.19 -15.35
C GLY A 62 -11.17 21.00 -16.15
N LEU A 63 -11.97 19.99 -15.82
CA LEU A 63 -13.30 19.78 -16.36
C LEU A 63 -14.32 20.63 -15.59
N PRO A 64 -15.45 21.05 -16.22
CA PRO A 64 -16.46 21.86 -15.54
C PRO A 64 -17.13 21.09 -14.40
N SER A 65 -16.89 21.53 -13.16
CA SER A 65 -17.39 20.87 -11.93
C SER A 65 -18.91 20.98 -11.73
N ASN A 66 -19.53 22.02 -12.30
CA ASN A 66 -20.96 22.31 -12.10
C ASN A 66 -21.86 21.68 -13.18
N ARG A 67 -21.27 20.94 -14.13
CA ARG A 67 -22.01 20.34 -15.25
C ARG A 67 -22.28 18.87 -14.95
N LYS A 68 -23.56 18.51 -14.91
CA LYS A 68 -24.02 17.12 -14.87
C LYS A 68 -24.38 16.65 -16.27
N ARG A 69 -24.42 15.33 -16.45
CA ARG A 69 -24.95 14.70 -17.66
C ARG A 69 -26.48 14.90 -17.75
N GLU A 70 -27.04 14.65 -18.93
CA GLU A 70 -28.48 14.74 -19.23
C GLU A 70 -29.30 13.81 -18.34
N ASP A 71 -28.71 12.67 -17.95
CA ASP A 71 -29.27 11.70 -17.00
C ASP A 71 -29.15 12.15 -15.52
N GLY A 72 -28.63 13.35 -15.25
CA GLY A 72 -28.39 13.88 -13.90
C GLY A 72 -27.16 13.30 -13.20
N SER A 73 -26.41 12.40 -13.85
CA SER A 73 -25.22 11.78 -13.27
C SER A 73 -23.99 12.71 -13.30
N PRO A 74 -22.97 12.47 -12.46
CA PRO A 74 -21.72 13.21 -12.49
C PRO A 74 -21.00 13.09 -13.85
N LEU A 75 -20.15 14.07 -14.14
CA LEU A 75 -19.45 14.14 -15.44
C LEU A 75 -18.52 12.93 -15.65
N LEU A 76 -17.70 12.63 -14.63
CA LEU A 76 -17.01 11.36 -14.50
C LEU A 76 -18.04 10.31 -14.12
N LYS A 77 -18.17 9.25 -14.92
CA LYS A 77 -19.13 8.18 -14.71
C LYS A 77 -18.41 6.84 -14.86
N ASP A 78 -18.78 5.90 -14.02
CA ASP A 78 -18.28 4.53 -14.10
C ASP A 78 -19.07 3.77 -15.18
N GLY A 79 -18.40 2.90 -15.92
CA GLY A 79 -19.01 2.02 -16.90
C GLY A 79 -18.46 0.61 -16.78
N GLU A 80 -18.72 -0.22 -17.79
CA GLU A 80 -18.20 -1.59 -17.82
C GLU A 80 -16.67 -1.57 -17.95
N GLY A 81 -15.97 -1.92 -16.87
CA GLY A 81 -14.52 -2.05 -16.86
C GLY A 81 -13.73 -0.74 -16.76
N TYR A 82 -14.40 0.40 -16.51
CA TYR A 82 -13.71 1.68 -16.28
C TYR A 82 -14.46 2.55 -15.27
N GLY A 83 -13.75 3.43 -14.58
CA GLY A 83 -14.36 4.39 -13.66
C GLY A 83 -13.36 5.16 -12.80
N VAL A 84 -13.86 5.61 -11.66
CA VAL A 84 -13.08 6.26 -10.61
C VAL A 84 -12.89 5.27 -9.46
N ARG A 85 -11.65 5.09 -9.01
CA ARG A 85 -11.29 4.18 -7.92
C ARG A 85 -10.59 4.94 -6.80
N ILE A 86 -10.92 4.60 -5.55
CA ILE A 86 -10.25 5.18 -4.38
C ILE A 86 -9.02 4.35 -4.06
N VAL A 87 -7.84 4.94 -4.22
CA VAL A 87 -6.56 4.31 -3.85
C VAL A 87 -6.26 4.52 -2.38
N ARG A 88 -6.58 5.71 -1.86
CA ARG A 88 -6.34 6.07 -0.46
C ARG A 88 -7.34 7.10 0.00
N LYS A 89 -7.83 6.94 1.23
CA LYS A 89 -8.63 7.95 1.96
C LYS A 89 -7.93 8.31 3.25
N SER A 90 -7.73 9.59 3.53
CA SER A 90 -7.14 10.05 4.79
C SER A 90 -7.80 11.34 5.27
N CYS A 91 -7.72 11.65 6.55
CA CYS A 91 -8.17 12.94 7.08
C CYS A 91 -6.94 13.78 7.43
N ASP A 92 -6.84 14.98 6.86
CA ASP A 92 -5.85 15.97 7.25
C ASP A 92 -6.40 16.84 8.37
N ALA A 93 -6.13 16.41 9.61
CA ALA A 93 -6.52 17.13 10.82
C ALA A 93 -5.74 18.43 11.06
N ARG A 94 -4.74 18.77 10.20
CA ARG A 94 -3.98 20.03 10.31
C ARG A 94 -4.64 21.17 9.53
N SER A 95 -5.53 20.86 8.58
CA SER A 95 -6.35 21.87 7.92
C SER A 95 -7.42 22.40 8.86
N ILE A 96 -7.78 23.67 8.71
CA ILE A 96 -8.83 24.34 9.49
C ILE A 96 -9.85 24.93 8.49
N PRO A 97 -11.08 24.39 8.42
CA PRO A 97 -11.54 23.16 9.08
C PRO A 97 -10.80 21.92 8.56
N PRO A 98 -10.82 20.78 9.30
CA PRO A 98 -10.23 19.53 8.81
C PRO A 98 -10.90 19.09 7.51
N VAL A 99 -10.16 18.37 6.68
CA VAL A 99 -10.64 17.89 5.38
C VAL A 99 -10.26 16.42 5.17
N PHE A 100 -11.08 15.71 4.41
CA PHE A 100 -10.67 14.42 3.85
C PHE A 100 -9.81 14.66 2.61
N SER A 101 -8.69 13.95 2.53
CA SER A 101 -7.76 13.95 1.41
C SER A 101 -7.71 12.55 0.80
N TYR A 102 -7.96 12.50 -0.50
CA TYR A 102 -8.06 11.29 -1.29
C TYR A 102 -6.93 11.18 -2.30
N ILE A 103 -6.56 9.94 -2.60
CA ILE A 103 -5.83 9.57 -3.80
C ILE A 103 -6.79 8.74 -4.64
N LEU A 104 -7.03 9.18 -5.87
CA LEU A 104 -7.97 8.55 -6.79
C LEU A 104 -7.24 8.12 -8.05
N ASP A 105 -7.65 6.99 -8.61
CA ASP A 105 -7.33 6.62 -9.98
C ASP A 105 -8.57 6.86 -10.84
N VAL A 106 -8.39 7.59 -11.94
CA VAL A 106 -9.45 7.93 -12.89
C VAL A 106 -9.05 7.40 -14.25
N ASP A 107 -9.84 6.49 -14.80
CA ASP A 107 -9.53 5.85 -16.08
C ASP A 107 -9.69 6.84 -17.26
N ASP A 108 -8.86 6.69 -18.28
CA ASP A 108 -8.82 7.57 -19.46
C ASP A 108 -10.16 7.58 -20.20
N ILE A 109 -10.87 6.44 -20.22
CA ILE A 109 -12.20 6.33 -20.81
C ILE A 109 -13.20 7.25 -20.09
N ALA A 110 -13.15 7.31 -18.76
CA ALA A 110 -14.01 8.19 -17.96
C ALA A 110 -13.71 9.67 -18.25
N ILE A 111 -12.43 10.04 -18.36
CA ILE A 111 -11.99 11.42 -18.67
C ILE A 111 -12.39 11.83 -20.09
N ASN A 112 -12.17 10.96 -21.07
CA ASN A 112 -12.49 11.24 -22.47
C ASN A 112 -14.01 11.40 -22.65
N SER A 113 -14.79 10.50 -22.04
CA SER A 113 -16.26 10.59 -22.03
C SER A 113 -16.73 11.91 -21.42
N ALA A 114 -16.16 12.31 -20.29
CA ALA A 114 -16.46 13.58 -19.63
C ALA A 114 -16.08 14.81 -20.48
N THR A 115 -14.96 14.74 -21.21
CA THR A 115 -14.44 15.82 -22.05
C THR A 115 -15.34 16.06 -23.26
N VAL A 116 -15.74 15.00 -23.97
CA VAL A 116 -16.71 15.07 -25.07
C VAL A 116 -18.02 15.69 -24.58
N TYR A 117 -18.50 15.24 -23.42
CA TYR A 117 -19.72 15.77 -22.82
C TYR A 117 -19.61 17.24 -22.41
N SER A 118 -18.41 17.69 -22.05
CA SER A 118 -18.14 19.11 -21.74
C SER A 118 -18.19 20.03 -22.97
N GLY A 119 -18.40 19.48 -24.17
CA GLY A 119 -18.50 20.24 -25.44
C GLY A 119 -17.16 20.41 -26.15
N SER A 120 -16.11 19.71 -25.70
CA SER A 120 -14.80 19.71 -26.35
C SER A 120 -14.57 18.39 -27.09
N MET A 121 -14.39 18.44 -28.41
CA MET A 121 -14.01 17.25 -29.20
C MET A 121 -12.52 16.91 -29.11
N LYS A 122 -11.69 17.83 -28.61
CA LYS A 122 -10.26 17.58 -28.41
C LYS A 122 -10.04 16.90 -27.06
N PRO A 123 -9.17 15.87 -26.98
CA PRO A 123 -8.84 15.23 -25.72
C PRO A 123 -8.20 16.24 -24.76
N LEU A 124 -8.49 16.05 -23.47
CA LEU A 124 -7.97 16.91 -22.41
C LEU A 124 -6.45 16.73 -22.31
N LYS A 125 -5.69 17.83 -22.44
CA LYS A 125 -4.23 17.81 -22.26
C LYS A 125 -3.89 17.88 -20.78
N ILE A 126 -3.72 16.72 -20.14
CA ILE A 126 -3.28 16.62 -18.75
C ILE A 126 -1.75 16.57 -18.73
N ARG A 127 -1.14 17.49 -17.98
CA ARG A 127 0.32 17.52 -17.80
C ARG A 127 0.71 16.78 -16.53
N ILE A 128 1.68 15.86 -16.63
CA ILE A 128 2.28 15.17 -15.48
C ILE A 128 2.83 16.21 -14.49
N ARG A 129 2.43 16.10 -13.23
CA ARG A 129 2.90 16.93 -12.13
C ARG A 129 3.18 16.01 -10.94
N PRO A 130 4.44 15.74 -10.59
CA PRO A 130 4.78 14.84 -9.49
C PRO A 130 4.00 15.20 -8.22
N LYS A 131 3.48 14.19 -7.51
CA LYS A 131 2.65 14.35 -6.30
C LYS A 131 1.32 15.09 -6.51
N LYS A 132 0.88 15.28 -7.75
CA LYS A 132 -0.43 15.88 -8.09
C LYS A 132 -1.17 15.09 -9.17
N PHE A 133 -0.50 14.81 -10.28
CA PHE A 133 -0.98 13.98 -11.39
C PHE A 133 0.15 13.07 -11.87
N GLU A 134 -0.07 11.76 -11.79
CA GLU A 134 0.87 10.75 -12.27
C GLU A 134 0.13 9.73 -13.14
N ARG A 135 0.85 9.14 -14.11
CA ARG A 135 0.31 8.05 -14.92
C ARG A 135 0.37 6.75 -14.14
N VAL A 136 -0.69 5.96 -14.26
CA VAL A 136 -0.86 4.71 -13.53
C VAL A 136 -0.55 3.56 -14.47
N PRO A 137 0.46 2.73 -14.19
CA PRO A 137 0.76 1.57 -15.02
C PRO A 137 -0.48 0.66 -15.17
N PRO A 138 -0.66 0.00 -16.31
CA PRO A 138 -1.58 -1.13 -16.42
C PRO A 138 -1.30 -2.10 -15.28
N ASP A 139 -2.37 -2.61 -14.65
CA ASP A 139 -2.27 -3.65 -13.64
C ASP A 139 -1.47 -3.26 -12.39
N TRP A 140 -1.26 -1.96 -12.12
CA TRP A 140 -0.52 -1.52 -10.92
C TRP A 140 -1.15 -2.02 -9.60
N ASP A 141 -2.47 -2.25 -9.59
CA ASP A 141 -3.24 -2.85 -8.48
C ASP A 141 -3.70 -4.29 -8.83
N LEU A 142 -3.09 -4.92 -9.83
CA LEU A 142 -3.26 -6.34 -10.14
C LEU A 142 -1.93 -7.09 -10.10
N ARG A 143 -0.81 -6.40 -9.79
CA ARG A 143 0.45 -7.07 -9.45
C ARG A 143 0.16 -8.10 -8.36
N ASP A 144 0.51 -9.32 -8.71
CA ASP A 144 0.19 -10.58 -8.05
C ASP A 144 0.46 -10.49 -6.54
N THR A 145 -0.35 -11.19 -5.72
CA THR A 145 -0.16 -11.20 -4.26
C THR A 145 1.15 -11.83 -3.83
N THR A 146 1.82 -12.50 -4.78
CA THR A 146 3.19 -12.97 -4.63
C THR A 146 4.09 -11.87 -4.09
N LEU A 147 4.63 -12.10 -2.90
CA LEU A 147 5.59 -11.18 -2.31
C LEU A 147 6.83 -11.11 -3.23
N PRO A 148 7.39 -9.93 -3.51
CA PRO A 148 8.44 -9.74 -4.52
C PRO A 148 9.82 -10.22 -4.04
N ILE A 149 9.91 -11.46 -3.56
CA ILE A 149 11.17 -12.10 -3.18
C ILE A 149 11.60 -13.01 -4.31
N ASP A 150 12.48 -12.49 -5.16
CA ASP A 150 13.25 -13.33 -6.07
C ASP A 150 14.36 -14.04 -5.29
N VAL A 151 14.06 -15.23 -4.76
CA VAL A 151 15.00 -16.10 -4.04
C VAL A 151 16.14 -16.62 -4.91
N THR A 152 16.04 -16.48 -6.23
CA THR A 152 17.08 -16.90 -7.17
C THR A 152 18.13 -15.81 -7.43
N ASN A 153 17.82 -14.55 -7.07
CA ASN A 153 18.71 -13.41 -7.23
C ASN A 153 19.23 -12.90 -5.87
N PRO A 154 20.51 -13.11 -5.53
CA PRO A 154 21.08 -12.68 -4.25
C PRO A 154 21.06 -11.15 -4.03
N GLN A 155 20.83 -10.34 -5.08
CA GLN A 155 20.69 -8.89 -4.94
C GLN A 155 19.31 -8.46 -4.43
N SER A 156 18.25 -9.27 -4.59
CA SER A 156 16.91 -8.96 -4.07
C SER A 156 16.91 -8.92 -2.52
N LEU A 157 17.69 -9.81 -1.91
CA LEU A 157 17.91 -9.88 -0.46
C LEU A 157 18.67 -8.66 0.10
N GLN A 158 19.48 -7.99 -0.73
CA GLN A 158 20.28 -6.82 -0.31
C GLN A 158 19.53 -5.50 -0.42
N ARG A 159 18.56 -5.37 -1.35
CA ARG A 159 17.83 -4.11 -1.59
C ARG A 159 16.94 -3.67 -0.42
N HIS A 160 16.58 -4.59 0.47
CA HIS A 160 15.69 -4.32 1.61
C HIS A 160 16.39 -4.32 2.98
N ALA A 161 17.73 -4.39 3.01
CA ALA A 161 18.47 -4.19 4.25
C ALA A 161 18.33 -2.72 4.71
N PRO A 162 18.05 -2.45 6.01
CA PRO A 162 18.15 -1.09 6.54
C PRO A 162 19.58 -0.56 6.34
N ASN A 163 19.70 0.75 6.09
CA ASN A 163 20.95 1.45 5.79
C ASN A 163 22.18 0.87 6.53
N ALA A 164 23.32 0.83 5.84
CA ALA A 164 24.59 0.22 6.27
C ALA A 164 25.11 0.61 7.68
N ALA A 165 24.54 1.62 8.33
CA ALA A 165 24.85 1.99 9.72
C ALA A 165 24.22 1.04 10.76
N ASP A 166 23.06 0.43 10.47
CA ASP A 166 22.39 -0.53 11.38
C ASP A 166 22.84 -1.99 11.13
N ALA A 167 23.51 -2.26 10.00
CA ALA A 167 24.03 -3.57 9.64
C ALA A 167 25.29 -3.99 10.43
N ALA A 168 25.94 -3.07 11.15
CA ALA A 168 27.17 -3.35 11.90
C ALA A 168 26.95 -4.14 13.21
N ALA A 169 25.70 -4.43 13.59
CA ALA A 169 25.37 -5.14 14.83
C ALA A 169 24.51 -6.41 14.64
N GLY A 170 24.21 -6.81 13.40
CA GLY A 170 23.56 -8.10 13.12
C GLY A 170 24.60 -9.19 12.90
N PRO A 171 24.38 -10.45 13.33
CA PRO A 171 25.30 -11.52 13.00
C PRO A 171 25.33 -11.63 11.48
N ALA A 172 26.54 -11.53 10.90
CA ALA A 172 26.75 -11.82 9.50
C ALA A 172 26.11 -13.19 9.20
N ILE A 173 25.29 -13.27 8.15
CA ILE A 173 24.89 -14.57 7.61
C ILE A 173 26.17 -15.20 7.06
N VAL A 174 26.86 -15.91 7.95
CA VAL A 174 27.89 -16.86 7.57
C VAL A 174 27.11 -17.94 6.85
N ALA A 175 27.27 -18.00 5.52
CA ALA A 175 26.96 -19.20 4.77
C ALA A 175 27.85 -20.30 5.34
N GLY A 176 27.36 -20.96 6.39
CA GLY A 176 28.03 -22.06 7.03
C GLY A 176 28.04 -23.22 6.04
N THR A 177 29.17 -23.44 5.40
CA THR A 177 29.47 -24.70 4.75
C THR A 177 29.38 -25.79 5.82
N ILE A 178 28.29 -26.55 5.82
CA ILE A 178 28.19 -27.77 6.63
C ILE A 178 29.16 -28.76 5.99
N PRO A 179 30.24 -29.20 6.66
CA PRO A 179 31.14 -30.18 6.09
C PRO A 179 30.51 -31.57 6.24
N GLY A 180 29.82 -32.01 5.20
CA GLY A 180 29.29 -33.37 5.07
C GLY A 180 29.17 -33.72 3.59
N GLY A 181 30.08 -34.55 3.10
CA GLY A 181 30.24 -34.86 1.68
C GLY A 181 29.01 -35.50 1.04
N GLY A 182 28.70 -35.02 -0.16
CA GLY A 182 27.74 -35.56 -1.11
C GLY A 182 27.89 -34.78 -2.41
N SER A 183 27.99 -35.49 -3.53
CA SER A 183 28.23 -35.01 -4.89
C SER A 183 27.30 -33.88 -5.35
N ASP A 184 27.77 -33.05 -6.29
CA ASP A 184 26.95 -32.14 -7.12
C ASP A 184 25.65 -32.82 -7.57
N GLY A 185 24.52 -32.39 -6.99
CA GLY A 185 23.20 -32.96 -7.24
C GLY A 185 22.22 -32.58 -6.13
N ASP A 186 21.43 -31.53 -6.41
CA ASP A 186 20.23 -31.11 -5.67
C ASP A 186 20.40 -30.97 -4.14
N ILE A 187 20.94 -29.82 -3.72
CA ILE A 187 20.76 -29.39 -2.32
C ILE A 187 19.26 -29.18 -2.15
N ASP A 188 18.59 -30.10 -1.49
CA ASP A 188 17.18 -30.00 -1.08
C ASP A 188 17.09 -28.78 -0.13
N LYS A 189 16.97 -27.57 -0.69
CA LYS A 189 17.12 -26.28 0.02
C LYS A 189 15.92 -26.06 0.92
N ARG A 190 15.94 -26.70 2.09
CA ARG A 190 14.95 -26.48 3.15
C ARG A 190 15.34 -25.25 3.94
N VAL A 191 14.39 -24.33 4.10
CA VAL A 191 14.60 -23.11 4.88
C VAL A 191 13.97 -23.28 6.27
N LEU A 192 14.76 -23.03 7.31
CA LEU A 192 14.27 -22.94 8.68
C LEU A 192 14.01 -21.46 9.03
N ILE A 193 12.79 -21.14 9.43
CA ILE A 193 12.42 -19.82 9.95
C ILE A 193 12.21 -19.95 11.45
N VAL A 194 12.88 -19.08 12.21
CA VAL A 194 12.78 -19.03 13.67
C VAL A 194 11.94 -17.82 14.07
N GLY A 195 10.77 -18.10 14.65
CA GLY A 195 9.77 -17.14 15.07
C GLY A 195 8.64 -17.00 14.06
N LEU A 196 7.40 -17.07 14.55
CA LEU A 196 6.18 -16.87 13.76
C LEU A 196 5.55 -15.51 14.08
N GLY A 197 6.37 -14.46 14.13
CA GLY A 197 5.91 -13.06 14.13
C GLY A 197 5.55 -12.57 12.72
N PRO A 198 5.21 -11.28 12.51
CA PRO A 198 4.90 -10.75 11.19
C PRO A 198 6.03 -10.99 10.17
N ALA A 199 7.29 -10.76 10.57
CA ALA A 199 8.43 -10.99 9.69
C ALA A 199 8.57 -12.47 9.29
N GLY A 200 8.47 -13.39 10.26
CA GLY A 200 8.55 -14.83 9.99
C GLY A 200 7.38 -15.35 9.15
N LEU A 201 6.17 -14.85 9.41
CA LEU A 201 4.98 -15.17 8.63
C LEU A 201 5.13 -14.79 7.16
N PHE A 202 5.48 -13.54 6.87
CA PHE A 202 5.63 -13.08 5.48
C PHE A 202 6.86 -13.65 4.79
N ALA A 203 7.93 -13.96 5.54
CA ALA A 203 9.07 -14.69 5.00
C ALA A 203 8.67 -16.13 4.61
N ALA A 204 7.92 -16.83 5.47
CA ALA A 204 7.40 -18.16 5.18
C ALA A 204 6.49 -18.14 3.95
N LEU A 205 5.55 -17.20 3.91
CA LEU A 205 4.62 -17.03 2.80
C LEU A 205 5.36 -16.85 1.47
N ALA A 206 6.28 -15.89 1.40
CA ALA A 206 7.05 -15.62 0.19
C ALA A 206 7.87 -16.83 -0.29
N LEU A 207 8.47 -17.57 0.63
CA LEU A 207 9.25 -18.77 0.31
C LEU A 207 8.36 -19.91 -0.18
N VAL A 208 7.20 -20.10 0.43
CA VAL A 208 6.22 -21.12 0.02
C VAL A 208 5.65 -20.80 -1.36
N GLU A 209 5.32 -19.54 -1.64
CA GLU A 209 4.89 -19.06 -2.97
C GLU A 209 5.97 -19.31 -4.04
N ALA A 210 7.24 -19.18 -3.67
CA ALA A 210 8.38 -19.50 -4.53
C ALA A 210 8.67 -21.02 -4.66
N GLY A 211 7.85 -21.88 -4.06
CA GLY A 211 8.02 -23.34 -4.09
C GLY A 211 9.17 -23.85 -3.22
N VAL A 212 9.69 -23.04 -2.30
CA VAL A 212 10.77 -23.42 -1.39
C VAL A 212 10.19 -24.10 -0.15
N PRO A 213 10.62 -25.33 0.21
CA PRO A 213 10.16 -25.98 1.43
C PRO A 213 10.61 -25.21 2.68
N VAL A 214 9.66 -24.79 3.51
CA VAL A 214 9.91 -24.05 4.75
C VAL A 214 9.49 -24.88 5.97
N THR A 215 10.30 -24.84 7.02
CA THR A 215 9.90 -25.23 8.37
C THR A 215 9.92 -23.98 9.25
N VAL A 216 8.83 -23.67 9.94
CA VAL A 216 8.77 -22.57 10.91
C VAL A 216 8.78 -23.15 12.32
N ILE A 217 9.63 -22.63 13.18
CA ILE A 217 9.63 -22.95 14.61
C ILE A 217 9.28 -21.69 15.41
N GLU A 218 8.33 -21.80 16.32
CA GLU A 218 7.94 -20.74 17.24
C GLU A 218 8.03 -21.29 18.66
N ARG A 219 8.63 -20.52 19.58
CA ARG A 219 8.82 -20.98 20.96
C ARG A 219 7.50 -21.02 21.74
N GLY A 220 6.60 -20.08 21.44
CA GLY A 220 5.35 -19.96 22.17
C GLY A 220 4.20 -20.74 21.56
N GLN A 221 3.03 -20.61 22.18
CA GLN A 221 1.85 -21.38 21.82
C GLN A 221 1.18 -20.87 20.54
N PRO A 222 0.40 -21.73 19.86
CA PRO A 222 -0.66 -21.32 18.94
C PRO A 222 -1.57 -20.26 19.55
N VAL A 223 -2.14 -19.40 18.72
CA VAL A 223 -2.90 -18.22 19.13
C VAL A 223 -4.11 -18.58 20.01
N GLU A 224 -4.71 -19.76 19.81
CA GLU A 224 -5.76 -20.33 20.64
C GLU A 224 -5.31 -20.61 22.06
N GLY A 225 -4.15 -21.26 22.19
CA GLY A 225 -3.52 -21.59 23.48
C GLY A 225 -3.07 -20.32 24.19
N ARG A 226 -2.32 -19.50 23.45
CA ARG A 226 -1.72 -18.25 23.92
C ARG A 226 -2.76 -17.25 24.45
N GLY A 227 -3.96 -17.22 23.89
CA GLY A 227 -5.05 -16.39 24.40
C GLY A 227 -5.46 -16.72 25.84
N ARG A 228 -5.40 -17.99 26.24
CA ARG A 228 -5.67 -18.41 27.63
C ARG A 228 -4.56 -17.95 28.57
N ASP A 229 -3.31 -18.07 28.15
CA ASP A 229 -2.14 -17.67 28.95
C ASP A 229 -2.13 -16.15 29.16
N ILE A 230 -2.46 -15.39 28.12
CA ILE A 230 -2.62 -13.93 28.21
C ILE A 230 -3.80 -13.55 29.11
N GLY A 231 -4.92 -14.27 29.03
CA GLY A 231 -6.03 -14.10 29.96
C GLY A 231 -5.62 -14.34 31.41
N ALA A 232 -4.84 -15.40 31.68
CA ALA A 232 -4.32 -15.70 33.01
C ALA A 232 -3.33 -14.63 33.51
N LEU A 233 -2.49 -14.09 32.62
CA LEU A 233 -1.60 -12.98 32.93
C LEU A 233 -2.38 -11.73 33.37
N PHE A 234 -3.42 -11.35 32.62
CA PHE A 234 -4.21 -10.16 32.97
C PHE A 234 -5.07 -10.35 34.22
N ALA A 235 -5.74 -11.49 34.35
CA ALA A 235 -6.70 -11.74 35.43
C ALA A 235 -6.04 -12.21 36.73
N ARG A 236 -4.97 -13.01 36.64
CA ARG A 236 -4.37 -13.71 37.79
C ARG A 236 -2.90 -13.37 38.02
N ARG A 237 -2.30 -12.50 37.18
CA ARG A 237 -0.87 -12.14 37.23
C ARG A 237 0.06 -13.36 37.10
N LEU A 238 -0.40 -14.39 36.41
CA LEU A 238 0.39 -15.58 36.10
C LEU A 238 1.05 -15.41 34.74
N LEU A 239 2.37 -15.27 34.73
CA LEU A 239 3.15 -15.16 33.50
C LEU A 239 3.71 -16.53 33.13
N ASP A 240 3.41 -16.97 31.90
CA ASP A 240 4.14 -18.03 31.24
C ASP A 240 5.34 -17.43 30.47
N GLY A 241 6.54 -17.95 30.73
CA GLY A 241 7.79 -17.47 30.14
C GLY A 241 7.89 -17.70 28.63
N ASP A 242 7.18 -18.71 28.11
CA ASP A 242 7.19 -19.09 26.70
C ASP A 242 5.90 -18.69 25.97
N SER A 243 4.81 -18.42 26.68
CA SER A 243 3.52 -18.01 26.10
C SER A 243 3.00 -16.71 26.72
N ASN A 244 3.30 -15.57 26.09
CA ASN A 244 2.97 -14.25 26.66
C ASN A 244 2.75 -13.19 25.57
N LEU A 245 2.68 -11.91 25.94
CA LEU A 245 2.46 -10.82 24.99
C LEU A 245 3.53 -10.72 23.90
N CYS A 246 4.74 -11.25 24.13
CA CYS A 246 5.85 -11.20 23.17
C CYS A 246 5.97 -12.49 22.36
N TYR A 247 5.77 -13.66 22.97
CA TYR A 247 6.11 -14.97 22.40
C TYR A 247 4.90 -15.84 22.07
N GLY A 248 5.00 -16.57 20.96
CA GLY A 248 3.97 -17.41 20.36
C GLY A 248 3.46 -16.87 19.02
N GLU A 249 2.44 -17.53 18.48
CA GLU A 249 1.97 -17.27 17.11
C GLU A 249 1.55 -15.80 16.88
N GLY A 250 2.05 -15.22 15.79
CA GLY A 250 1.95 -13.80 15.42
C GLY A 250 2.83 -12.86 16.24
N GLY A 251 3.65 -13.39 17.15
CA GLY A 251 4.63 -12.64 17.95
C GLY A 251 4.01 -11.49 18.74
N ALA A 252 4.74 -10.39 18.89
CA ALA A 252 4.26 -9.20 19.60
C ALA A 252 3.09 -8.47 18.89
N GLY A 253 2.81 -8.81 17.63
CA GLY A 253 1.75 -8.17 16.85
C GLY A 253 0.34 -8.58 17.28
N THR A 254 0.16 -9.81 17.76
CA THR A 254 -1.16 -10.43 17.90
C THR A 254 -2.09 -9.76 18.91
N TRP A 255 -1.59 -9.46 20.13
CA TRP A 255 -2.36 -8.76 21.17
C TRP A 255 -2.08 -7.26 21.15
N SER A 256 -2.33 -6.64 20.00
CA SER A 256 -2.15 -5.20 19.79
C SER A 256 -3.35 -4.59 19.08
N ASP A 257 -3.39 -3.26 18.98
CA ASP A 257 -4.34 -2.56 18.12
C ASP A 257 -4.17 -2.94 16.63
N GLY A 258 -3.04 -3.54 16.25
CA GLY A 258 -2.79 -4.00 14.89
C GLY A 258 -2.67 -2.85 13.89
N LYS A 259 -2.06 -1.73 14.31
CA LYS A 259 -1.83 -0.55 13.46
C LYS A 259 -0.87 -0.90 12.33
N LEU A 260 -1.32 -0.80 11.07
CA LEU A 260 -0.49 -1.11 9.91
C LEU A 260 0.22 0.17 9.43
N THR A 261 1.35 0.46 10.09
CA THR A 261 2.18 1.64 9.80
C THR A 261 3.44 1.24 9.03
N THR A 262 3.90 2.11 8.14
CA THR A 262 5.12 1.91 7.36
C THR A 262 5.85 3.24 7.16
N ARG A 263 7.19 3.18 7.04
CA ARG A 263 8.07 4.34 6.77
C ARG A 263 8.49 4.45 5.29
N ILE A 264 8.30 3.40 4.50
CA ILE A 264 8.77 3.31 3.10
C ILE A 264 7.71 3.75 2.07
N GLY A 265 6.59 4.30 2.54
CA GLY A 265 5.44 4.66 1.70
C GLY A 265 4.43 3.52 1.63
N ARG A 266 3.13 3.87 1.62
CA ARG A 266 2.06 2.88 1.75
C ARG A 266 1.67 2.23 0.43
N ASN A 267 1.74 2.99 -0.65
CA ASN A 267 1.32 2.52 -1.96
C ASN A 267 2.50 1.90 -2.73
N SER A 268 3.58 1.52 -2.05
CA SER A 268 4.62 0.69 -2.66
C SER A 268 4.10 -0.73 -2.83
N ASP A 269 4.64 -1.42 -3.84
CA ASP A 269 4.22 -2.77 -4.19
C ASP A 269 4.40 -3.74 -3.01
N ASP A 270 5.54 -3.70 -2.31
CA ASP A 270 5.83 -4.54 -1.14
C ASP A 270 4.76 -4.39 -0.04
N VAL A 271 4.35 -3.15 0.25
CA VAL A 271 3.35 -2.89 1.29
C VAL A 271 1.98 -3.34 0.82
N ARG A 272 1.64 -3.15 -0.45
CA ARG A 272 0.36 -3.63 -1.00
C ARG A 272 0.29 -5.15 -1.00
N ALA A 273 1.36 -5.86 -1.32
CA ALA A 273 1.41 -7.32 -1.28
C ALA A 273 1.11 -7.84 0.14
N VAL A 274 1.78 -7.28 1.15
CA VAL A 274 1.49 -7.58 2.57
C VAL A 274 0.04 -7.30 2.94
N LEU A 275 -0.50 -6.13 2.55
CA LEU A 275 -1.90 -5.78 2.86
C LEU A 275 -2.90 -6.72 2.16
N ARG A 276 -2.63 -7.15 0.93
CA ARG A 276 -3.48 -8.10 0.20
C ARG A 276 -3.47 -9.47 0.84
N ALA A 277 -2.29 -10.00 1.17
CA ALA A 277 -2.17 -11.27 1.88
C ALA A 277 -2.96 -11.23 3.20
N LEU A 278 -2.91 -10.13 3.96
CA LEU A 278 -3.75 -9.97 5.15
C LEU A 278 -5.25 -10.05 4.83
N VAL A 279 -5.71 -9.42 3.73
CA VAL A 279 -7.11 -9.48 3.29
C VAL A 279 -7.50 -10.90 2.86
N GLU A 280 -6.63 -11.60 2.15
CA GLU A 280 -6.83 -13.02 1.77
C GLU A 280 -6.97 -13.91 3.00
N PHE A 281 -6.20 -13.64 4.05
CA PHE A 281 -6.33 -14.30 5.34
C PHE A 281 -7.51 -13.80 6.19
N GLY A 282 -8.38 -12.93 5.66
CA GLY A 282 -9.63 -12.51 6.30
C GLY A 282 -9.59 -11.14 6.98
N ALA A 283 -8.62 -10.29 6.66
CA ALA A 283 -8.65 -8.89 7.05
C ALA A 283 -9.71 -8.09 6.24
N PRO A 284 -10.27 -7.02 6.83
CA PRO A 284 -11.17 -6.11 6.13
C PRO A 284 -10.53 -5.52 4.85
N PRO A 285 -11.18 -5.56 3.68
CA PRO A 285 -10.62 -5.00 2.43
C PRO A 285 -10.37 -3.48 2.54
N GLU A 286 -11.05 -2.80 3.45
CA GLU A 286 -10.91 -1.37 3.70
C GLU A 286 -9.47 -0.97 4.14
N ILE A 287 -8.66 -1.92 4.62
CA ILE A 287 -7.25 -1.66 4.95
C ILE A 287 -6.41 -1.28 3.73
N LEU A 288 -6.83 -1.65 2.51
CA LEU A 288 -6.13 -1.26 1.29
C LEU A 288 -6.27 0.24 1.01
N VAL A 289 -7.38 0.84 1.44
CA VAL A 289 -7.73 2.24 1.15
C VAL A 289 -7.49 3.18 2.34
N THR A 290 -7.77 2.72 3.55
CA THR A 290 -7.80 3.57 4.76
C THR A 290 -6.44 4.21 5.06
N GLY A 291 -6.38 5.49 5.41
CA GLY A 291 -5.12 6.23 5.56
C GLY A 291 -4.18 5.70 6.65
N LYS A 292 -4.78 5.22 7.75
CA LYS A 292 -4.16 4.69 8.97
C LYS A 292 -5.02 3.52 9.50
N PRO A 293 -4.96 2.33 8.88
CA PRO A 293 -5.80 1.20 9.22
C PRO A 293 -5.27 0.55 10.49
N HIS A 294 -6.15 -0.20 11.12
CA HIS A 294 -5.83 -1.05 12.25
C HIS A 294 -6.76 -2.27 12.18
N LEU A 295 -6.27 -3.42 12.65
CA LEU A 295 -7.02 -4.68 12.59
C LEU A 295 -7.73 -4.99 13.91
N GLY A 296 -7.09 -4.65 15.03
CA GLY A 296 -7.47 -5.09 16.37
C GLY A 296 -7.12 -6.56 16.64
N THR A 297 -6.99 -6.91 17.92
CA THR A 297 -6.62 -8.24 18.40
C THR A 297 -7.51 -9.36 17.84
N ASP A 298 -8.84 -9.21 17.89
CA ASP A 298 -9.76 -10.30 17.51
C ASP A 298 -9.61 -10.70 16.04
N ARG A 299 -9.38 -9.72 15.16
CA ARG A 299 -9.14 -9.98 13.74
C ARG A 299 -7.78 -10.61 13.52
N LEU A 300 -6.74 -10.15 14.22
CA LEU A 300 -5.39 -10.71 14.12
C LEU A 300 -5.37 -12.19 14.48
N VAL A 301 -6.08 -12.58 15.54
CA VAL A 301 -6.21 -13.99 15.93
C VAL A 301 -6.79 -14.83 14.80
N ARG A 302 -7.86 -14.34 14.15
CA ARG A 302 -8.48 -15.05 13.01
C ARG A 302 -7.55 -15.12 11.79
N ILE A 303 -6.90 -14.01 11.45
CA ILE A 303 -5.96 -13.89 10.33
C ILE A 303 -4.82 -14.89 10.47
N LEU A 304 -4.23 -15.00 11.66
CA LEU A 304 -3.11 -15.92 11.91
C LEU A 304 -3.53 -17.38 11.74
N ARG A 305 -4.72 -17.76 12.24
CA ARG A 305 -5.25 -19.11 12.04
C ARG A 305 -5.45 -19.44 10.58
N ASN A 306 -6.00 -18.50 9.81
CA ASN A 306 -6.22 -18.66 8.38
C ASN A 306 -4.91 -18.75 7.61
N ALA A 307 -3.90 -17.97 7.99
CA ALA A 307 -2.59 -18.00 7.33
C ALA A 307 -1.81 -19.30 7.60
N ARG A 308 -2.13 -20.01 8.68
CA ARG A 308 -1.55 -21.32 9.02
C ARG A 308 -2.25 -22.50 8.35
N ALA A 309 -3.55 -22.36 8.04
CA ALA A 309 -4.42 -23.43 7.54
C ALA A 309 -4.17 -23.71 6.05
#